data_AF-A0A7C7JFL1-F1
#
_entry.id   AF-A0A7C7JFL1-F1
#
_cell.length_a   1.000
_cell.length_b   1.000
_cell.length_c   1.000
_cell.angle_alpha   90.00
_cell.angle_beta   90.00
_cell.angle_gamma   90.00
#
_symmetry.space_group_name_H-M   'P 1'
#
loop_
_entity.id
_entity.type
_entity.pdbx_description
1 polymer ?
#
loop_
_entity_poly.entity_id
_entity_poly.type
_entity_poly.pdbx_seq_one_letter_code
_entity_poly.pdbx_strand_id
1 'polypeptide(L)'
;MSELVPLSLQDAPALIESVFPAQKISFEAQTERKAGRSQTLTGLGSFWKGRKPLILVRAIILGSLLPSTDDSEADLDIFEKLMGIDDYALTKRALEKGKVSPTSLALEIKLSKPWRVFTYSLKNKALTTEYIESLSFPLDADAEGITVRWHRDACEEDKLNLIEQYLSLLDTYQDKAALCKRPEEVNQEWLYSSIWSSINTHLASYGVEVNSHAELVKQLGILRFGKNPCVGDSFSGGGSIPFEAARLGCDAYASDLNPVACMLTWGAFNIIGAKKQDRARIDVAQLEIAD
;
A
#
# COMPACT_ATOMS: atom_id res chain seq x y z
N MET A 1 -0.17 -28.27 10.40
CA MET A 1 -0.73 -27.07 11.05
C MET A 1 -0.08 -26.96 12.41
N SER A 2 0.82 -26.00 12.57
CA SER A 2 1.30 -25.57 13.88
C SER A 2 0.11 -25.02 14.67
N GLU A 3 -0.03 -25.42 15.92
CA GLU A 3 -1.12 -24.98 16.78
C GLU A 3 -0.80 -23.58 17.35
N LEU A 4 -1.73 -22.63 17.22
CA LEU A 4 -1.62 -21.32 17.86
C LEU A 4 -1.80 -21.49 19.37
N VAL A 5 -0.80 -21.08 20.16
CA VAL A 5 -0.87 -21.12 21.63
C VAL A 5 -1.37 -19.76 22.14
N PRO A 6 -2.61 -19.65 22.64
CA PRO A 6 -3.14 -18.37 23.12
C PRO A 6 -2.27 -17.79 24.23
N LEU A 7 -2.13 -16.47 24.25
CA LEU A 7 -1.34 -15.71 25.26
C LEU A 7 0.17 -16.02 25.27
N SER A 8 0.71 -16.77 24.31
CA SER A 8 2.16 -17.03 24.20
C SER A 8 3.01 -15.77 23.98
N LEU A 9 2.41 -14.68 23.47
CA LEU A 9 3.06 -13.37 23.25
C LEU A 9 2.56 -12.29 24.23
N GLN A 10 1.86 -12.65 25.32
CA GLN A 10 1.24 -11.67 26.22
C GLN A 10 2.27 -10.69 26.84
N ASP A 11 3.46 -11.18 27.17
CA ASP A 11 4.55 -10.43 27.81
C ASP A 11 5.71 -10.14 26.85
N ALA A 12 5.57 -10.54 25.57
CA ALA A 12 6.61 -10.34 24.57
C ALA A 12 6.60 -8.89 24.07
N PRO A 13 7.78 -8.25 23.91
CA PRO A 13 7.86 -6.88 23.43
C PRO A 13 7.19 -6.73 22.06
N ALA A 14 6.50 -5.61 21.86
CA ALA A 14 5.96 -5.26 20.56
C ALA A 14 7.05 -4.70 19.65
N LEU A 15 6.89 -4.91 18.34
CA LEU A 15 7.82 -4.40 17.33
C LEU A 15 8.11 -2.91 17.51
N ILE A 16 7.06 -2.11 17.75
CA ILE A 16 7.17 -0.65 17.90
C ILE A 16 8.06 -0.22 19.08
N GLU A 17 8.31 -1.11 20.04
CA GLU A 17 9.21 -0.87 21.18
C GLU A 17 10.70 -1.06 20.82
N SER A 18 10.98 -1.75 19.71
CA SER A 18 12.35 -2.03 19.24
C SER A 18 12.71 -1.25 17.97
N VAL A 19 11.91 -1.38 16.91
CA VAL A 19 12.16 -0.79 15.60
C VAL A 19 10.87 -0.25 14.99
N PHE A 20 10.96 0.97 14.42
CA PHE A 20 9.82 1.60 13.76
C PHE A 20 10.31 2.58 12.67
N PRO A 21 9.89 2.44 11.40
CA PRO A 21 10.38 3.27 10.30
C PRO A 21 9.69 4.65 10.28
N ALA A 22 9.91 5.44 11.34
CA ALA A 22 9.20 6.69 11.59
C ALA A 22 9.28 7.68 10.41
N GLN A 23 10.41 7.73 9.71
CA GLN A 23 10.59 8.62 8.55
C GLN A 23 9.70 8.21 7.37
N LYS A 24 9.65 6.91 7.02
CA LYS A 24 8.80 6.38 5.93
C LYS A 24 7.33 6.59 6.27
N ILE A 25 6.91 6.23 7.48
CA ILE A 25 5.53 6.43 7.96
C ILE A 25 5.14 7.91 7.96
N SER A 26 6.03 8.80 8.38
CA SER A 26 5.78 10.24 8.38
C SER A 26 5.57 10.79 6.96
N PHE A 27 6.36 10.31 5.99
CA PHE A 27 6.21 10.71 4.59
C PHE A 27 4.86 10.27 4.01
N GLU A 28 4.47 9.01 4.22
CA GLU A 28 3.17 8.49 3.76
C GLU A 28 2.00 9.22 4.43
N ALA A 29 2.09 9.43 5.75
CA ALA A 29 1.09 10.17 6.51
C ALA A 29 0.94 11.62 6.03
N GLN A 30 2.04 12.29 5.67
CA GLN A 30 2.01 13.64 5.10
C GLN A 30 1.39 13.65 3.71
N THR A 31 1.69 12.63 2.89
CA THR A 31 1.14 12.47 1.54
C THR A 31 -0.38 12.33 1.60
N GLU A 32 -0.90 11.48 2.49
CA GLU A 32 -2.34 11.34 2.72
C GLU A 32 -2.98 12.68 3.15
N ARG A 33 -2.38 13.40 4.11
CA ARG A 33 -2.89 14.70 4.57
C ARG A 33 -2.98 15.74 3.45
N LYS A 34 -2.02 15.73 2.53
CA LYS A 34 -1.96 16.66 1.38
C LYS A 34 -2.83 16.22 0.20
N ALA A 35 -3.47 15.04 0.24
CA ALA A 35 -4.26 14.50 -0.88
C ALA A 35 -5.59 15.23 -1.12
N GLY A 36 -6.01 16.16 -0.24
CA GLY A 36 -7.23 16.95 -0.41
C GLY A 36 -8.47 16.07 -0.63
N ARG A 37 -9.13 16.22 -1.79
CA ARG A 37 -10.34 15.45 -2.15
C ARG A 37 -10.07 13.98 -2.45
N SER A 38 -8.81 13.59 -2.70
CA SER A 38 -8.44 12.20 -2.96
C SER A 38 -8.28 11.38 -1.67
N GLN A 39 -8.41 11.97 -0.48
CA GLN A 39 -8.40 11.20 0.76
C GLN A 39 -9.52 10.14 0.78
N THR A 40 -9.21 8.95 1.29
CA THR A 40 -10.16 7.82 1.35
C THR A 40 -11.37 8.12 2.21
N LEU A 41 -11.13 8.73 3.38
CA LEU A 41 -12.18 9.27 4.24
C LEU A 41 -12.38 10.74 3.94
N THR A 42 -13.62 11.20 4.07
CA THR A 42 -14.00 12.58 3.80
C THR A 42 -13.16 13.58 4.61
N GLY A 43 -12.75 14.65 3.92
CA GLY A 43 -12.01 15.76 4.51
C GLY A 43 -12.81 16.55 5.56
N LEU A 44 -14.13 16.37 5.63
CA LEU A 44 -14.99 17.01 6.64
C LEU A 44 -14.54 16.67 8.08
N GLY A 45 -14.00 15.47 8.30
CA GLY A 45 -13.48 15.05 9.60
C GLY A 45 -12.33 15.91 10.13
N SER A 46 -11.68 16.72 9.27
CA SER A 46 -10.60 17.62 9.68
C SER A 46 -11.05 18.75 10.60
N PHE A 47 -12.34 19.11 10.58
CA PHE A 47 -12.93 20.12 11.47
C PHE A 47 -12.76 19.75 12.95
N TRP A 48 -12.78 18.46 13.27
CA TRP A 48 -12.66 17.94 14.63
C TRP A 48 -11.22 17.66 15.08
N LYS A 49 -10.19 18.24 14.42
CA LYS A 49 -8.73 18.17 14.75
C LYS A 49 -8.16 16.78 15.15
N GLY A 50 -8.90 15.70 14.96
CA GLY A 50 -8.60 14.35 15.47
C GLY A 50 -8.24 13.33 14.40
N ARG A 51 -8.48 13.65 13.11
CA ARG A 51 -8.22 12.71 12.00
C ARG A 51 -6.75 12.27 11.98
N LYS A 52 -6.52 10.98 12.17
CA LYS A 52 -5.21 10.35 12.01
C LYS A 52 -5.11 9.76 10.59
N PRO A 53 -3.96 9.93 9.90
CA PRO A 53 -3.75 9.25 8.63
C PRO A 53 -3.94 7.74 8.76
N LEU A 54 -4.64 7.11 7.82
CA LEU A 54 -4.93 5.68 7.85
C LEU A 54 -3.65 4.85 7.91
N ILE A 55 -2.64 5.24 7.13
CA ILE A 55 -1.34 4.56 7.14
C ILE A 55 -0.66 4.62 8.50
N LEU A 56 -0.84 5.72 9.25
CA LEU A 56 -0.32 5.84 10.60
C LEU A 56 -1.07 4.92 11.56
N VAL A 57 -2.40 4.85 11.46
CA VAL A 57 -3.20 3.94 12.30
C VAL A 57 -2.79 2.49 12.04
N ARG A 58 -2.64 2.09 10.77
CA ARG A 58 -2.15 0.77 10.39
C ARG A 58 -0.79 0.47 10.99
N ALA A 59 0.14 1.41 10.91
CA ALA A 59 1.48 1.27 11.47
C ALA A 59 1.45 1.04 12.98
N ILE A 60 0.61 1.77 13.72
CA ILE A 60 0.46 1.59 15.17
C ILE A 60 -0.16 0.23 15.50
N ILE A 61 -1.22 -0.17 14.80
CA ILE A 61 -1.88 -1.46 15.05
C ILE A 61 -0.92 -2.61 14.79
N LEU A 62 -0.29 -2.65 13.61
CA LEU A 62 0.64 -3.71 13.26
C LEU A 62 1.89 -3.69 14.14
N GLY A 63 2.44 -2.50 14.43
CA GLY A 63 3.61 -2.34 15.29
C GLY A 63 3.35 -2.74 16.74
N SER A 64 2.10 -2.66 17.21
CA SER A 64 1.69 -3.13 18.54
C SER A 64 1.39 -4.64 18.59
N LEU A 65 1.13 -5.27 17.44
CA LEU A 65 0.76 -6.68 17.35
C LEU A 65 1.93 -7.58 16.97
N LEU A 66 2.85 -7.13 16.12
CA LEU A 66 3.99 -7.93 15.71
C LEU A 66 4.95 -8.13 16.90
N PRO A 67 5.48 -9.35 17.12
CA PRO A 67 6.52 -9.58 18.11
C PRO A 67 7.83 -8.93 17.66
N SER A 68 8.63 -8.47 18.61
CA SER A 68 10.04 -8.19 18.39
C SER A 68 10.85 -9.47 18.60
N THR A 69 11.73 -9.78 17.63
CA THR A 69 12.65 -10.91 17.64
C THR A 69 14.09 -10.41 17.82
N ASP A 70 15.05 -11.35 17.87
CA ASP A 70 16.48 -11.03 17.92
C ASP A 70 17.01 -10.47 16.58
N ASP A 71 16.22 -10.54 15.50
CA ASP A 71 16.54 -10.00 14.18
C ASP A 71 15.62 -8.81 13.84
N SER A 72 16.02 -7.63 14.32
CA SER A 72 15.26 -6.40 14.08
C SER A 72 15.22 -5.97 12.61
N GLU A 73 16.18 -6.41 11.78
CA GLU A 73 16.18 -6.11 10.35
C GLU A 73 15.10 -6.94 9.62
N ALA A 74 15.02 -8.24 9.92
CA ALA A 74 13.97 -9.11 9.40
C ALA A 74 12.58 -8.68 9.89
N ASP A 75 12.46 -8.31 11.17
CA ASP A 75 11.21 -7.80 11.73
C ASP A 75 10.73 -6.53 11.01
N LEU A 76 11.66 -5.59 10.75
CA LEU A 76 11.37 -4.36 10.03
C LEU A 76 10.97 -4.65 8.58
N ASP A 77 11.65 -5.57 7.90
CA ASP A 77 11.32 -5.99 6.54
C ASP A 77 9.90 -6.56 6.44
N ILE A 78 9.50 -7.43 7.37
CA ILE A 78 8.13 -7.95 7.45
C ILE A 78 7.11 -6.84 7.70
N PHE A 79 7.43 -5.90 8.58
CA PHE A 79 6.57 -4.75 8.84
C PHE A 79 6.40 -3.88 7.59
N GLU A 80 7.48 -3.57 6.88
CA GLU A 80 7.42 -2.76 5.66
C GLU A 80 6.61 -3.43 4.55
N LYS A 81 6.74 -4.75 4.40
CA LYS A 81 5.88 -5.56 3.50
C LYS A 81 4.40 -5.44 3.86
N LEU A 82 4.07 -5.61 5.14
CA LEU A 82 2.67 -5.50 5.62
C LEU A 82 2.10 -4.09 5.47
N MET A 83 2.96 -3.07 5.52
CA MET A 83 2.60 -1.67 5.32
C MET A 83 2.47 -1.30 3.83
N GLY A 84 3.00 -2.11 2.92
CA GLY A 84 3.06 -1.81 1.48
C GLY A 84 4.07 -0.70 1.16
N ILE A 85 5.16 -0.64 1.92
CA ILE A 85 6.22 0.37 1.81
C ILE A 85 7.61 -0.24 1.57
N ASP A 86 7.69 -1.56 1.38
CA ASP A 86 8.89 -2.22 0.88
C ASP A 86 9.13 -1.87 -0.61
N ASP A 87 10.34 -2.14 -1.10
CA ASP A 87 10.74 -1.76 -2.46
C ASP A 87 9.86 -2.43 -3.54
N TYR A 88 9.42 -3.67 -3.35
CA TYR A 88 8.58 -4.35 -4.33
C TYR A 88 7.15 -3.80 -4.32
N ALA A 89 6.59 -3.47 -3.14
CA ALA A 89 5.33 -2.75 -3.06
C ALA A 89 5.42 -1.36 -3.71
N LEU A 90 6.53 -0.63 -3.55
CA LEU A 90 6.74 0.64 -4.27
C LEU A 90 6.73 0.45 -5.78
N THR A 91 7.37 -0.60 -6.31
CA THR A 91 7.32 -0.95 -7.73
C THR A 91 5.88 -1.15 -8.22
N LYS A 92 5.09 -1.97 -7.50
CA LYS A 92 3.66 -2.18 -7.80
C LYS A 92 2.86 -0.87 -7.77
N ARG A 93 3.09 -0.05 -6.74
CA ARG A 93 2.40 1.24 -6.56
C ARG A 93 2.79 2.27 -7.62
N ALA A 94 4.02 2.24 -8.11
CA ALA A 94 4.51 3.11 -9.18
C ALA A 94 3.93 2.71 -10.55
N LEU A 95 3.87 1.40 -10.83
CA LEU A 95 3.22 0.86 -12.03
C LEU A 95 1.76 1.31 -12.11
N GLU A 96 1.01 1.12 -11.03
CA GLU A 96 -0.41 1.48 -10.94
C GLU A 96 -0.65 3.00 -11.04
N LYS A 97 0.32 3.84 -10.65
CA LYS A 97 0.25 5.30 -10.83
C LYS A 97 0.53 5.73 -12.27
N GLY A 98 1.35 4.96 -12.99
CA GLY A 98 1.74 5.27 -14.38
C GLY A 98 2.61 6.53 -14.54
N LYS A 99 3.26 7.01 -13.46
CA LYS A 99 4.13 8.20 -13.52
C LYS A 99 5.52 7.87 -14.08
N VAL A 100 5.99 6.64 -13.92
CA VAL A 100 7.23 6.16 -14.54
C VAL A 100 6.95 5.85 -16.01
N SER A 101 7.34 6.75 -16.90
CA SER A 101 7.06 6.65 -18.33
C SER A 101 8.09 5.78 -19.06
N PRO A 102 7.72 5.13 -20.19
CA PRO A 102 8.68 4.46 -21.06
C PRO A 102 9.87 5.33 -21.50
N THR A 103 9.65 6.63 -21.69
CA THR A 103 10.72 7.59 -22.01
C THR A 103 11.69 7.77 -20.83
N SER A 104 11.17 7.89 -19.61
CA SER A 104 12.01 7.98 -18.40
C SER A 104 12.80 6.70 -18.17
N LEU A 105 12.19 5.54 -18.43
CA LEU A 105 12.88 4.25 -18.39
C LEU A 105 13.99 4.20 -19.43
N ALA A 106 13.69 4.59 -20.68
CA ALA A 106 14.66 4.60 -21.77
C ALA A 106 15.92 5.41 -21.43
N LEU A 107 15.78 6.53 -20.73
CA LEU A 107 16.89 7.40 -20.39
C LEU A 107 17.83 6.81 -19.33
N GLU A 108 17.30 6.08 -18.35
CA GLU A 108 18.04 5.77 -17.12
C GLU A 108 18.45 4.29 -17.01
N ILE A 109 17.63 3.35 -17.48
CA ILE A 109 17.87 1.92 -17.25
C ILE A 109 18.79 1.32 -18.31
N LYS A 110 19.48 0.23 -17.96
CA LYS A 110 20.28 -0.56 -18.91
C LYS A 110 19.44 -1.70 -19.47
N LEU A 111 19.15 -1.66 -20.76
CA LEU A 111 18.39 -2.73 -21.43
C LEU A 111 18.94 -2.99 -22.82
N SER A 112 19.51 -4.18 -23.02
CA SER A 112 20.20 -4.55 -24.26
C SER A 112 19.26 -4.76 -25.46
N LYS A 113 18.02 -5.20 -25.20
CA LYS A 113 17.00 -5.46 -26.24
C LYS A 113 15.67 -4.80 -25.87
N PRO A 114 15.60 -3.45 -25.86
CA PRO A 114 14.43 -2.72 -25.36
C PRO A 114 13.17 -3.00 -26.18
N TRP A 115 13.31 -3.21 -27.48
CA TRP A 115 12.20 -3.38 -28.42
C TRP A 115 11.44 -4.71 -28.28
N ARG A 116 11.85 -5.59 -27.35
CA ARG A 116 11.04 -6.75 -26.94
C ARG A 116 9.87 -6.35 -26.03
N VAL A 117 10.05 -5.29 -25.25
CA VAL A 117 9.10 -4.84 -24.21
C VAL A 117 8.51 -3.47 -24.58
N PHE A 118 9.19 -2.71 -25.42
CA PHE A 118 8.78 -1.39 -25.90
C PHE A 118 8.46 -1.41 -27.40
N THR A 119 7.58 -0.51 -27.81
CA THR A 119 7.34 -0.14 -29.20
C THR A 119 7.72 1.33 -29.42
N TYR A 120 7.94 1.71 -30.67
CA TYR A 120 8.36 3.07 -31.01
C TYR A 120 7.55 3.67 -32.16
N SER A 121 7.50 5.01 -32.18
CA SER A 121 7.04 5.77 -33.35
C SER A 121 8.00 6.92 -33.63
N LEU A 122 8.29 7.14 -34.91
CA LEU A 122 9.25 8.16 -35.34
C LEU A 122 8.60 9.52 -35.51
N LYS A 123 9.23 10.56 -34.95
CA LYS A 123 8.85 11.96 -35.21
C LYS A 123 9.38 12.44 -36.57
N ASN A 124 10.40 11.79 -37.13
CA ASN A 124 11.03 12.18 -38.40
C ASN A 124 11.33 10.97 -39.30
N LYS A 125 11.08 11.08 -40.62
CA LYS A 125 11.16 9.94 -41.59
C LYS A 125 12.58 9.52 -41.99
N ALA A 126 13.62 10.15 -41.45
CA ALA A 126 15.01 9.92 -41.87
C ALA A 126 15.66 8.69 -41.22
N LEU A 127 15.06 8.12 -40.17
CA LEU A 127 15.61 6.98 -39.42
C LEU A 127 15.10 5.66 -39.99
N THR A 128 15.99 4.67 -40.13
CA THR A 128 15.65 3.32 -40.57
C THR A 128 15.26 2.44 -39.39
N THR A 129 14.33 1.50 -39.63
CA THR A 129 13.91 0.49 -38.64
C THR A 129 15.08 -0.34 -38.12
N GLU A 130 16.00 -0.75 -39.00
CA GLU A 130 17.18 -1.54 -38.64
C GLU A 130 18.11 -0.80 -37.66
N TYR A 131 18.29 0.51 -37.84
CA TYR A 131 19.06 1.31 -36.91
C TYR A 131 18.41 1.33 -35.53
N ILE A 132 17.10 1.60 -35.47
CA ILE A 132 16.38 1.68 -34.19
C ILE A 132 16.45 0.35 -33.46
N GLU A 133 16.18 -0.76 -34.16
CA GLU A 133 16.19 -2.11 -33.56
C GLU A 133 17.58 -2.51 -33.02
N SER A 134 18.65 -1.86 -33.48
CA SER A 134 20.00 -2.04 -32.94
C SER A 134 20.29 -1.26 -31.65
N LEU A 135 19.46 -0.26 -31.30
CA LEU A 135 19.67 0.58 -30.12
C LEU A 135 19.33 -0.15 -28.82
N SER A 136 20.09 0.16 -27.77
CA SER A 136 19.89 -0.29 -26.39
C SER A 136 19.60 0.89 -25.47
N PHE A 137 19.03 0.64 -24.29
CA PHE A 137 18.98 1.64 -23.22
C PHE A 137 20.28 1.61 -22.40
N PRO A 138 20.76 2.76 -21.88
CA PRO A 138 20.10 4.08 -21.88
C PRO A 138 20.10 4.78 -23.24
N LEU A 139 19.00 5.48 -23.54
CA LEU A 139 18.73 6.18 -24.80
C LEU A 139 17.93 7.46 -24.53
N ASP A 140 18.45 8.61 -24.97
CA ASP A 140 17.68 9.85 -25.05
C ASP A 140 16.74 9.78 -26.27
N ALA A 141 15.58 9.15 -26.06
CA ALA A 141 14.62 8.94 -27.12
C ALA A 141 14.10 10.25 -27.73
N ASP A 142 13.99 11.33 -26.94
CA ASP A 142 13.51 12.60 -27.46
C ASP A 142 14.56 13.27 -28.35
N ALA A 143 15.85 13.22 -27.98
CA ALA A 143 16.94 13.69 -28.84
C ALA A 143 17.04 12.91 -30.16
N GLU A 144 16.80 11.61 -30.12
CA GLU A 144 16.74 10.75 -31.32
C GLU A 144 15.43 10.92 -32.11
N GLY A 145 14.47 11.72 -31.64
CA GLY A 145 13.18 11.90 -32.31
C GLY A 145 12.29 10.64 -32.29
N ILE A 146 12.48 9.79 -31.29
CA ILE A 146 11.77 8.53 -31.06
C ILE A 146 10.76 8.72 -29.93
N THR A 147 9.51 8.32 -30.15
CA THR A 147 8.53 8.18 -29.06
C THR A 147 8.48 6.74 -28.61
N VAL A 148 8.80 6.47 -27.35
CA VAL A 148 8.79 5.12 -26.77
C VAL A 148 7.46 4.87 -26.06
N ARG A 149 6.87 3.69 -26.26
CA ARG A 149 5.65 3.24 -25.57
C ARG A 149 5.79 1.79 -25.13
N TRP A 150 5.01 1.39 -24.14
CA TRP A 150 4.90 -0.04 -23.81
C TRP A 150 4.41 -0.84 -25.01
N HIS A 151 5.04 -1.97 -25.28
CA HIS A 151 4.53 -2.92 -26.26
C HIS A 151 3.16 -3.45 -25.78
N ARG A 152 2.25 -3.73 -26.72
CA ARG A 152 0.88 -4.20 -26.38
C ARG A 152 0.92 -5.51 -25.59
N ASP A 153 1.86 -6.37 -25.92
CA ASP A 153 2.05 -7.68 -25.30
C ASP A 153 3.08 -7.67 -24.16
N ALA A 154 3.55 -6.49 -23.72
CA ALA A 154 4.43 -6.39 -22.56
C ALA A 154 3.70 -6.90 -21.31
N CYS A 155 4.20 -8.00 -20.76
CA CYS A 155 3.57 -8.61 -19.59
C CYS A 155 3.80 -7.75 -18.34
N GLU A 156 2.96 -7.92 -17.34
CA GLU A 156 3.04 -7.15 -16.09
C GLU A 156 4.39 -7.35 -15.39
N GLU A 157 4.88 -8.58 -15.36
CA GLU A 157 6.16 -8.94 -14.75
C GLU A 157 7.33 -8.19 -15.40
N ASP A 158 7.36 -8.09 -16.74
CA ASP A 158 8.38 -7.30 -17.44
C ASP A 158 8.31 -5.82 -17.04
N LYS A 159 7.10 -5.25 -16.90
CA LYS A 159 6.94 -3.86 -16.48
C LYS A 159 7.40 -3.65 -15.05
N LEU A 160 7.04 -4.55 -14.13
CA LEU A 160 7.46 -4.50 -12.74
C LEU A 160 8.99 -4.56 -12.64
N ASN A 161 9.64 -5.51 -13.31
CA ASN A 161 11.10 -5.65 -13.32
C ASN A 161 11.82 -4.39 -13.82
N LEU A 162 11.30 -3.73 -14.85
CA LEU A 162 11.92 -2.51 -15.39
C LEU A 162 11.68 -1.29 -14.49
N ILE A 163 10.50 -1.19 -13.87
CA ILE A 163 10.20 -0.14 -12.90
C ILE A 163 11.03 -0.33 -11.63
N GLU A 164 11.20 -1.57 -11.16
CA GLU A 164 12.04 -1.88 -10.01
C GLU A 164 13.49 -1.46 -10.26
N GLN A 165 14.05 -1.80 -11.42
CA GLN A 165 15.37 -1.34 -11.83
C GLN A 165 15.46 0.19 -11.81
N TYR A 166 14.47 0.89 -12.35
CA TYR A 166 14.43 2.35 -12.31
C TYR A 166 14.35 2.91 -10.88
N LEU A 167 13.49 2.37 -10.02
CA LEU A 167 13.37 2.81 -8.64
C LEU A 167 14.63 2.52 -7.82
N SER A 168 15.39 1.48 -8.16
CA SER A 168 16.67 1.16 -7.51
C SER A 168 17.76 2.21 -7.77
N LEU A 169 17.59 3.05 -8.81
CA LEU A 169 18.49 4.18 -9.09
C LEU A 169 18.20 5.40 -8.19
N LEU A 170 17.09 5.41 -7.45
CA LEU A 170 16.72 6.50 -6.55
C LEU A 170 17.24 6.23 -5.14
N ASP A 171 17.95 7.21 -4.59
CA ASP A 171 18.66 7.06 -3.31
C ASP A 171 17.72 7.01 -2.10
N THR A 172 16.60 7.73 -2.15
CA THR A 172 15.72 7.89 -0.98
C THR A 172 14.37 7.23 -1.16
N TYR A 173 13.81 6.76 -0.05
CA TYR A 173 12.44 6.26 -0.01
C TYR A 173 11.43 7.32 -0.50
N GLN A 174 11.65 8.59 -0.15
CA GLN A 174 10.78 9.71 -0.51
C GLN A 174 10.73 9.91 -2.03
N ASP A 175 11.86 9.79 -2.72
CA ASP A 175 11.94 9.92 -4.17
C ASP A 175 11.19 8.77 -4.85
N LYS A 176 11.39 7.54 -4.37
CA LYS A 176 10.64 6.36 -4.85
C LYS A 176 9.13 6.53 -4.61
N ALA A 177 8.72 6.83 -3.38
CA ALA A 177 7.33 6.95 -2.98
C ALA A 177 6.60 8.13 -3.65
N ALA A 178 7.29 9.22 -4.01
CA ALA A 178 6.71 10.32 -4.78
C ALA A 178 6.19 9.89 -6.18
N LEU A 179 6.73 8.78 -6.71
CA LEU A 179 6.31 8.17 -7.97
C LEU A 179 5.17 7.16 -7.81
N CYS A 180 4.71 6.91 -6.58
CA CYS A 180 3.76 5.85 -6.24
C CYS A 180 2.35 6.39 -5.91
N LYS A 181 1.31 5.56 -6.09
CA LYS A 181 0.03 5.73 -5.39
C LYS A 181 0.22 5.44 -3.90
N ARG A 182 -0.69 5.90 -3.03
CA ARG A 182 -0.70 5.47 -1.62
C ARG A 182 -1.14 4.00 -1.53
N PRO A 183 -0.70 3.24 -0.50
CA PRO A 183 -1.02 1.82 -0.41
C PRO A 183 -2.52 1.53 -0.45
N GLU A 184 -3.35 2.37 0.16
CA GLU A 184 -4.82 2.22 0.18
C GLU A 184 -5.53 2.55 -1.13
N GLU A 185 -4.85 3.16 -2.11
CA GLU A 185 -5.40 3.48 -3.44
C GLU A 185 -5.16 2.36 -4.46
N VAL A 186 -4.36 1.36 -4.12
CA VAL A 186 -4.04 0.22 -4.98
C VAL A 186 -4.97 -0.95 -4.65
N ASN A 187 -5.22 -1.84 -5.61
CA ASN A 187 -5.91 -3.09 -5.33
C ASN A 187 -5.16 -3.88 -4.25
N GLN A 188 -5.82 -4.14 -3.11
CA GLN A 188 -5.16 -4.71 -1.93
C GLN A 188 -4.75 -6.18 -2.15
N GLU A 189 -5.57 -6.98 -2.84
CA GLU A 189 -5.25 -8.38 -3.14
C GLU A 189 -4.00 -8.48 -4.01
N TRP A 190 -3.91 -7.63 -5.04
CA TRP A 190 -2.75 -7.59 -5.93
C TRP A 190 -1.49 -7.01 -5.27
N LEU A 191 -1.64 -5.96 -4.44
CA LEU A 191 -0.51 -5.35 -3.73
C LEU A 191 0.19 -6.37 -2.82
N TYR A 192 -0.59 -7.10 -2.01
CA TYR A 192 -0.08 -7.99 -0.98
C TYR A 192 0.01 -9.47 -1.38
N SER A 193 -0.33 -9.84 -2.62
CA SER A 193 -0.35 -11.24 -3.06
C SER A 193 0.96 -12.02 -2.82
N SER A 194 2.10 -11.35 -2.89
CA SER A 194 3.43 -11.95 -2.84
C SER A 194 4.07 -11.99 -1.44
N ILE A 195 3.50 -11.30 -0.43
CA ILE A 195 4.19 -11.12 0.85
C ILE A 195 3.93 -12.25 1.86
N TRP A 196 2.82 -12.99 1.71
CA TRP A 196 2.34 -13.93 2.73
C TRP A 196 3.29 -15.10 2.99
N SER A 197 3.99 -15.59 1.95
CA SER A 197 4.99 -16.65 2.13
C SER A 197 6.15 -16.19 3.03
N SER A 198 6.62 -14.94 2.86
CA SER A 198 7.66 -14.36 3.70
C SER A 198 7.19 -14.18 5.14
N ILE A 199 5.97 -13.69 5.33
CA ILE A 199 5.37 -13.47 6.66
C ILE A 199 5.20 -14.80 7.42
N ASN A 200 4.65 -15.81 6.75
CA ASN A 200 4.45 -17.13 7.37
C ASN A 200 5.79 -17.79 7.72
N THR A 201 6.83 -17.58 6.92
CA THR A 201 8.17 -18.07 7.22
C THR A 201 8.74 -17.38 8.47
N HIS A 202 8.63 -16.06 8.55
CA HIS A 202 9.13 -15.27 9.68
C HIS A 202 8.42 -15.60 11.00
N LEU A 203 7.11 -15.80 10.94
CA LEU A 203 6.27 -16.04 12.12
C LEU A 203 5.99 -17.54 12.36
N ALA A 204 6.70 -18.44 11.67
CA ALA A 204 6.48 -19.88 11.76
C ALA A 204 6.66 -20.43 13.18
N SER A 205 7.59 -19.87 13.97
CA SER A 205 7.83 -20.26 15.37
C SER A 205 6.64 -20.02 16.28
N TYR A 206 5.76 -19.07 15.93
CA TYR A 206 4.53 -18.74 16.66
C TYR A 206 3.31 -19.50 16.14
N GLY A 207 3.52 -20.35 15.13
CA GLY A 207 2.48 -21.13 14.48
C GLY A 207 1.54 -20.33 13.57
N VAL A 208 1.97 -19.14 13.12
CA VAL A 208 1.19 -18.27 12.25
C VAL A 208 1.15 -18.80 10.82
N GLU A 209 -0.04 -18.88 10.25
CA GLU A 209 -0.28 -19.28 8.86
C GLU A 209 -1.44 -18.47 8.29
N VAL A 210 -1.14 -17.50 7.42
CA VAL A 210 -2.09 -16.47 6.95
C VAL A 210 -1.94 -16.12 5.48
N ASN A 211 -3.02 -15.59 4.89
CA ASN A 211 -3.08 -15.08 3.53
C ASN A 211 -3.66 -13.65 3.42
N SER A 212 -3.92 -13.00 4.57
CA SER A 212 -4.52 -11.67 4.64
C SER A 212 -4.19 -10.95 5.94
N HIS A 213 -4.30 -9.62 5.95
CA HIS A 213 -4.14 -8.82 7.17
C HIS A 213 -5.15 -9.21 8.26
N ALA A 214 -6.39 -9.53 7.90
CA ALA A 214 -7.43 -9.91 8.86
C ALA A 214 -7.09 -11.22 9.56
N GLU A 215 -6.59 -12.22 8.84
CA GLU A 215 -6.09 -13.45 9.44
C GLU A 215 -4.87 -13.20 10.33
N LEU A 216 -3.91 -12.38 9.87
CA LEU A 216 -2.72 -12.01 10.65
C LEU A 216 -3.09 -11.35 11.97
N VAL A 217 -3.92 -10.31 11.92
CA VAL A 217 -4.36 -9.55 13.10
C VAL A 217 -5.11 -10.44 14.07
N LYS A 218 -5.97 -11.33 13.56
CA LYS A 218 -6.69 -12.29 14.40
C LYS A 218 -5.74 -13.26 15.09
N GLN A 219 -4.80 -13.87 14.36
CA GLN A 219 -3.85 -14.83 14.94
C GLN A 219 -2.91 -14.16 15.93
N LEU A 220 -2.35 -12.99 15.60
CA LEU A 220 -1.54 -12.20 16.54
C LEU A 220 -2.33 -11.77 17.78
N GLY A 221 -3.62 -11.45 17.62
CA GLY A 221 -4.52 -11.18 18.74
C GLY A 221 -4.71 -12.39 19.65
N ILE A 222 -4.86 -13.60 19.11
CA ILE A 222 -4.93 -14.83 19.91
C ILE A 222 -3.63 -15.01 20.70
N LEU A 223 -2.48 -14.82 20.05
CA LEU A 223 -1.17 -14.97 20.68
C LEU A 223 -0.91 -13.91 21.77
N ARG A 224 -1.35 -12.65 21.60
CA ARG A 224 -1.14 -11.57 22.58
C ARG A 224 -2.22 -11.44 23.64
N PHE A 225 -3.48 -11.59 23.25
CA PHE A 225 -4.65 -11.24 24.06
C PHE A 225 -5.62 -12.41 24.27
N GLY A 226 -5.37 -13.57 23.66
CA GLY A 226 -6.26 -14.73 23.72
C GLY A 226 -7.54 -14.58 22.90
N LYS A 227 -7.69 -13.50 22.12
CA LYS A 227 -8.89 -13.18 21.35
C LYS A 227 -8.56 -12.23 20.18
N ASN A 228 -9.55 -11.97 19.32
CA ASN A 228 -9.40 -10.95 18.29
C ASN A 228 -9.08 -9.57 18.93
N PRO A 229 -8.15 -8.76 18.37
CA PRO A 229 -7.84 -7.47 18.95
C PRO A 229 -9.05 -6.53 18.92
N CYS A 230 -9.34 -5.90 20.06
CA CYS A 230 -10.39 -4.90 20.18
C CYS A 230 -9.76 -3.50 20.18
N VAL A 231 -10.20 -2.62 19.27
CA VAL A 231 -9.75 -1.22 19.21
C VAL A 231 -10.91 -0.32 19.57
N GLY A 232 -10.77 0.41 20.67
CA GLY A 232 -11.75 1.41 21.13
C GLY A 232 -11.25 2.83 20.90
N ASP A 233 -12.03 3.66 20.24
CA ASP A 233 -11.76 5.09 20.07
C ASP A 233 -12.95 5.93 20.58
N SER A 234 -12.80 6.49 21.78
CA SER A 234 -13.85 7.27 22.45
C SER A 234 -13.98 8.72 21.95
N PHE A 235 -13.06 9.15 21.07
CA PHE A 235 -13.03 10.49 20.49
C PHE A 235 -12.78 10.38 18.97
N SER A 236 -13.59 9.54 18.34
CA SER A 236 -13.33 9.04 16.99
C SER A 236 -13.35 10.11 15.90
N GLY A 237 -14.02 11.24 16.12
CA GLY A 237 -14.04 12.36 15.18
C GLY A 237 -14.49 11.93 13.78
N GLY A 238 -13.56 11.96 12.83
CA GLY A 238 -13.82 11.51 11.45
C GLY A 238 -13.77 9.98 11.23
N GLY A 239 -13.58 9.20 12.28
CA GLY A 239 -13.64 7.74 12.26
C GLY A 239 -12.38 7.05 11.71
N SER A 240 -11.24 7.74 11.57
CA SER A 240 -10.06 7.18 10.91
C SER A 240 -9.42 5.99 11.64
N ILE A 241 -9.32 6.08 12.97
CA ILE A 241 -8.76 4.99 13.80
C ILE A 241 -9.65 3.75 13.73
N PRO A 242 -10.95 3.83 14.07
CA PRO A 242 -11.81 2.65 14.06
C PRO A 242 -12.01 2.11 12.63
N PHE A 243 -12.04 2.96 11.60
CA PHE A 243 -12.13 2.52 10.21
C PHE A 243 -10.93 1.67 9.77
N GLU A 244 -9.69 2.13 10.03
CA GLU A 244 -8.51 1.33 9.64
C GLU A 244 -8.37 0.08 10.50
N ALA A 245 -8.72 0.14 11.79
CA ALA A 245 -8.75 -1.04 12.66
C ALA A 245 -9.70 -2.11 12.11
N ALA A 246 -10.91 -1.71 11.70
CA ALA A 246 -11.88 -2.61 11.09
C ALA A 246 -11.37 -3.19 9.76
N ARG A 247 -10.71 -2.36 8.91
CA ARG A 247 -10.11 -2.83 7.66
C ARG A 247 -9.03 -3.88 7.86
N LEU A 248 -8.29 -3.80 8.96
CA LEU A 248 -7.27 -4.78 9.34
C LEU A 248 -7.83 -6.03 10.03
N GLY A 249 -9.14 -6.06 10.35
CA GLY A 249 -9.80 -7.20 10.97
C GLY A 249 -9.94 -7.12 12.50
N CYS A 250 -9.65 -5.97 13.12
CA CYS A 250 -9.92 -5.76 14.55
C CYS A 250 -11.42 -5.61 14.81
N ASP A 251 -11.84 -5.93 16.04
CA ASP A 251 -13.14 -5.52 16.56
C ASP A 251 -13.07 -4.03 16.92
N ALA A 252 -13.60 -3.18 16.05
CA ALA A 252 -13.51 -1.74 16.19
C ALA A 252 -14.76 -1.13 16.83
N TYR A 253 -14.56 -0.35 17.90
CA TYR A 253 -15.60 0.38 18.61
C TYR A 253 -15.29 1.87 18.58
N ALA A 254 -16.27 2.67 18.21
CA ALA A 254 -16.12 4.10 18.05
C ALA A 254 -17.24 4.85 18.78
N SER A 255 -16.87 5.91 19.49
CA SER A 255 -17.81 6.89 20.00
C SER A 255 -17.29 8.30 19.79
N ASP A 256 -18.21 9.27 19.82
CA ASP A 256 -17.90 10.68 19.87
C ASP A 256 -19.06 11.41 20.55
N LEU A 257 -18.78 12.56 21.19
CA LEU A 257 -19.83 13.40 21.76
C LEU A 257 -20.58 14.17 20.66
N ASN A 258 -19.89 14.48 19.55
CA ASN A 258 -20.46 15.26 18.47
C ASN A 258 -21.28 14.37 17.53
N PRO A 259 -22.60 14.62 17.34
CA PRO A 259 -23.43 13.79 16.48
C PRO A 259 -22.98 13.79 15.01
N VAL A 260 -22.35 14.87 14.53
CA VAL A 260 -21.80 14.92 13.17
C VAL A 260 -20.57 14.02 13.05
N ALA A 261 -19.69 14.00 14.05
CA ALA A 261 -18.58 13.04 14.10
C ALA A 261 -19.10 11.59 14.10
N CYS A 262 -20.13 11.29 14.90
CA CYS A 262 -20.80 9.98 14.87
C CYS A 262 -21.34 9.63 13.48
N MET A 263 -21.98 10.56 12.77
CA MET A 263 -22.46 10.35 11.39
C MET A 263 -21.30 10.13 10.41
N LEU A 264 -20.20 10.87 10.53
CA LEU A 264 -19.02 10.71 9.68
C LEU A 264 -18.37 9.33 9.89
N THR A 265 -18.20 8.93 11.15
CA THR A 265 -17.71 7.60 11.52
C THR A 265 -18.66 6.53 10.97
N TRP A 266 -19.98 6.66 11.18
CA TRP A 266 -20.95 5.72 10.63
C TRP A 266 -20.85 5.61 9.10
N GLY A 267 -20.72 6.75 8.40
CA GLY A 267 -20.54 6.80 6.95
C GLY A 267 -19.23 6.15 6.49
N ALA A 268 -18.15 6.32 7.25
CA ALA A 268 -16.88 5.65 6.97
C ALA A 268 -17.05 4.13 6.98
N PHE A 269 -17.73 3.58 8.00
CA PHE A 269 -17.96 2.14 8.11
C PHE A 269 -18.94 1.61 7.06
N ASN A 270 -20.10 2.24 6.93
CA ASN A 270 -21.25 1.65 6.24
C ASN A 270 -21.36 2.07 4.78
N ILE A 271 -20.70 3.15 4.37
CA ILE A 271 -20.75 3.67 2.99
C ILE A 271 -19.40 3.53 2.32
N ILE A 272 -18.33 4.02 2.94
CA ILE A 272 -16.96 3.95 2.37
C ILE A 272 -16.40 2.53 2.50
N GLY A 273 -16.56 1.90 3.67
CA GLY A 273 -16.13 0.55 3.96
C GLY A 273 -17.09 -0.56 3.49
N ALA A 274 -18.17 -0.20 2.79
CA ALA A 274 -19.16 -1.15 2.30
C ALA A 274 -18.53 -2.18 1.34
N LYS A 275 -19.02 -3.42 1.39
CA LYS A 275 -18.65 -4.43 0.37
C LYS A 275 -19.08 -3.95 -1.00
N LYS A 276 -18.41 -4.39 -2.07
CA LYS A 276 -18.72 -3.99 -3.46
C LYS A 276 -20.20 -4.15 -3.82
N GLN A 277 -20.83 -5.24 -3.36
CA GLN A 277 -22.26 -5.50 -3.58
C GLN A 277 -23.16 -4.49 -2.87
N ASP A 278 -22.88 -4.20 -1.60
CA ASP A 278 -23.62 -3.20 -0.81
C ASP A 278 -23.40 -1.80 -1.37
N ARG A 279 -22.20 -1.50 -1.85
CA ARG A 279 -21.89 -0.23 -2.49
C ARG A 279 -22.69 0.02 -3.74
N ALA A 280 -22.79 -0.98 -4.63
CA ALA A 280 -23.62 -0.87 -5.83
C ALA A 280 -25.10 -0.62 -5.48
N ARG A 281 -25.61 -1.23 -4.41
CA ARG A 281 -26.98 -0.98 -3.90
C ARG A 281 -27.14 0.45 -3.39
N ILE A 282 -26.16 0.97 -2.65
CA ILE A 282 -26.15 2.35 -2.15
C ILE A 282 -26.16 3.33 -3.33
N ASP A 283 -25.32 3.11 -4.35
CA ASP A 283 -25.20 4.00 -5.49
C ASP A 283 -26.53 4.06 -6.28
N VAL A 284 -27.22 2.93 -6.47
CA VAL A 284 -28.57 2.89 -7.07
C VAL A 284 -29.58 3.68 -6.24
N ALA A 285 -29.65 3.43 -4.93
CA ALA A 285 -30.58 4.13 -4.05
C ALA A 285 -30.33 5.65 -3.99
N GLN A 286 -29.07 6.09 -4.15
CA GLN A 286 -28.74 7.52 -4.22
C GLN A 286 -29.21 8.17 -5.52
N LEU A 287 -29.19 7.45 -6.64
CA LEU A 287 -29.73 7.94 -7.91
C LEU A 287 -31.26 8.11 -7.83
N GLU A 288 -31.95 7.14 -7.21
CA GLU A 288 -33.41 7.21 -7.04
C GLU A 288 -33.89 8.40 -6.18
N ILE A 289 -33.06 8.91 -5.27
CA ILE A 289 -33.38 10.11 -4.45
C ILE A 289 -33.11 11.41 -5.22
N ALA A 290 -32.18 11.37 -6.18
CA ALA A 290 -31.79 12.55 -6.96
C ALA A 290 -32.80 12.89 -8.07
N ASP A 291 -33.65 11.92 -8.44
CA ASP A 291 -34.78 12.06 -9.38
C ASP A 291 -36.06 12.56 -8.68
#